data_AF-A0A497NBM3-F1
#
_entry.id   AF-A0A497NBM3-F1
#
_cell.length_a   1.000
_cell.length_b   1.000
_cell.length_c   1.000
_cell.angle_alpha   90.00
_cell.angle_beta   90.00
_cell.angle_gamma   90.00
#
_symmetry.space_group_name_H-M   'P 1'
#
loop_
_entity.id
_entity.type
_entity.pdbx_description
1 polymer ?
#
loop_
_entity_poly.entity_id
_entity_poly.type
_entity_poly.pdbx_seq_one_letter_code
_entity_poly.pdbx_strand_id
1 'polypeptide(L)'
;MSSYYERKILSVLKKHRDGLTTVNIAKEADISKTTALKYLASLRAEGKIDFIEVGPAKLWRIKEAEKPKKRRRAPASKLEKLNALLEDFKEITGVDGLAVLDSDGFTISADLPPDIDPKKLGGLMALLIRAGMRSVDAANLKSLEGIIVEGGGGRIVAHSKGKVMVIAFSKPDKPLGTIRVEIEEFADKINEILK
;
A
#
# COMPACT_ATOMS: atom_id res chain seq x y z
N MET A 1 17.05 34.08 -11.46
CA MET A 1 16.59 34.65 -10.17
C MET A 1 15.08 34.55 -10.12
N SER A 2 14.48 34.02 -9.04
CA SER A 2 13.02 33.93 -8.95
C SER A 2 12.41 35.33 -8.80
N SER A 3 11.36 35.65 -9.56
CA SER A 3 10.68 36.96 -9.50
C SER A 3 10.12 37.27 -8.10
N TYR A 4 9.95 38.54 -7.75
CA TYR A 4 9.32 38.96 -6.49
C TYR A 4 7.95 38.29 -6.28
N TYR A 5 7.15 38.21 -7.36
CA TYR A 5 5.83 37.59 -7.34
C TYR A 5 5.87 36.06 -7.21
N GLU A 6 6.83 35.41 -7.83
CA GLU A 6 7.05 33.97 -7.65
C GLU A 6 7.39 33.63 -6.20
N ARG A 7 8.25 34.42 -5.55
CA ARG A 7 8.60 34.22 -4.13
C ARG A 7 7.39 34.38 -3.22
N LYS A 8 6.53 35.37 -3.48
CA LYS A 8 5.27 35.57 -2.76
C LYS A 8 4.29 34.40 -2.97
N ILE A 9 4.11 33.95 -4.20
CA ILE A 9 3.21 32.81 -4.49
C ILE A 9 3.75 31.54 -3.83
N LEU A 10 5.06 31.28 -3.92
CA LEU A 10 5.68 30.14 -3.28
C LEU A 10 5.61 30.21 -1.75
N SER A 11 5.69 31.40 -1.14
CA SER A 11 5.56 31.53 0.32
C SER A 11 4.13 31.23 0.79
N VAL A 12 3.11 31.62 0.03
CA VAL A 12 1.70 31.26 0.28
C VAL A 12 1.49 29.76 0.11
N LEU A 13 1.93 29.19 -1.00
CA LEU A 13 1.78 27.75 -1.25
C LEU A 13 2.57 26.86 -0.26
N LYS A 14 3.66 27.36 0.33
CA LYS A 14 4.39 26.67 1.41
C LYS A 14 3.57 26.58 2.70
N LYS A 15 2.70 27.55 2.97
CA LYS A 15 1.82 27.56 4.16
C LYS A 15 0.63 26.61 4.02
N HIS A 16 0.17 26.38 2.79
CA HIS A 16 -1.04 25.59 2.49
C HIS A 16 -0.72 24.36 1.65
N ARG A 17 -0.33 23.26 2.32
CA ARG A 17 0.12 22.02 1.67
C ARG A 17 -0.98 21.29 0.88
N ASP A 18 -2.24 21.47 1.27
CA ASP A 18 -3.40 20.86 0.59
C ASP A 18 -3.77 21.59 -0.71
N GLY A 19 -3.11 22.71 -0.98
CA GLY A 19 -3.27 23.51 -2.18
C GLY A 19 -4.36 24.57 -2.05
N LEU A 20 -4.23 25.63 -2.84
CA LEU A 20 -5.13 26.78 -2.82
C LEU A 20 -5.66 27.10 -4.20
N THR A 21 -6.87 27.65 -4.26
CA THR A 21 -7.40 28.20 -5.50
C THR A 21 -6.60 29.44 -5.92
N THR A 22 -6.56 29.71 -7.22
CA THR A 22 -5.95 30.94 -7.76
C THR A 22 -6.44 32.21 -7.04
N VAL A 23 -7.73 32.25 -6.66
CA VAL A 23 -8.34 33.41 -5.98
C VAL A 23 -7.78 33.58 -4.57
N ASN A 24 -7.66 32.48 -3.81
CA ASN A 24 -7.12 32.54 -2.45
C ASN A 24 -5.63 32.85 -2.45
N ILE A 25 -4.88 32.33 -3.43
CA ILE A 25 -3.46 32.66 -3.62
C ILE A 25 -3.29 34.16 -3.90
N ALA A 26 -4.10 34.71 -4.80
CA ALA A 26 -4.06 36.13 -5.12
C ALA A 26 -4.34 37.00 -3.88
N LYS A 27 -5.37 36.64 -3.11
CA LYS A 27 -5.74 37.33 -1.88
C LYS A 27 -4.64 37.28 -0.81
N GLU A 28 -4.06 36.11 -0.57
CA GLU A 28 -3.07 35.93 0.50
C GLU A 28 -1.67 36.41 0.12
N ALA A 29 -1.32 36.37 -1.16
CA ALA A 29 -0.07 36.95 -1.67
C ALA A 29 -0.15 38.48 -1.85
N ASP A 30 -1.34 39.05 -1.67
CA ASP A 30 -1.65 40.46 -1.92
C ASP A 30 -1.22 40.88 -3.35
N ILE A 31 -1.78 40.18 -4.34
CA ILE A 31 -1.54 40.40 -5.77
C ILE A 31 -2.84 40.23 -6.58
N SER A 32 -2.87 40.77 -7.80
CA SER A 32 -4.03 40.59 -8.68
C SER A 32 -4.19 39.14 -9.15
N LYS A 33 -5.41 38.72 -9.48
CA LYS A 33 -5.72 37.38 -10.00
C LYS A 33 -5.01 37.09 -11.32
N THR A 34 -4.86 38.08 -12.20
CA THR A 34 -4.15 37.95 -13.48
C THR A 34 -2.64 37.80 -13.27
N THR A 35 -2.07 38.55 -12.32
CA THR A 35 -0.68 38.36 -11.87
C THR A 35 -0.47 36.95 -11.30
N ALA A 36 -1.37 36.50 -10.43
CA ALA A 36 -1.32 35.16 -9.86
C ALA A 36 -1.33 34.07 -10.96
N LEU A 37 -2.26 34.13 -11.91
CA LEU A 37 -2.34 33.17 -13.02
C LEU A 37 -1.05 33.13 -13.85
N LYS A 38 -0.52 34.30 -14.23
CA LYS A 38 0.71 34.41 -15.03
C LYS A 38 1.88 33.71 -14.35
N TYR A 39 2.10 34.00 -13.07
CA TYR A 39 3.24 33.44 -12.35
C TYR A 39 3.02 31.99 -11.91
N LEU A 40 1.79 31.56 -11.64
CA LEU A 40 1.47 30.14 -11.43
C LEU A 40 1.76 29.31 -12.68
N ALA A 41 1.43 29.81 -13.88
CA ALA A 41 1.77 29.15 -15.13
C ALA A 41 3.29 29.05 -15.33
N SER A 42 4.05 30.13 -15.06
CA SER A 42 5.53 30.13 -15.12
C SER A 42 6.12 29.10 -14.16
N LEU A 43 5.70 29.13 -12.89
CA LEU A 43 6.18 28.20 -11.87
C LEU A 43 5.84 26.73 -12.19
N ARG A 44 4.72 26.47 -12.87
CA ARG A 44 4.35 25.12 -13.32
C ARG A 44 5.20 24.67 -14.49
N ALA A 45 5.45 25.54 -15.47
CA ALA A 45 6.35 25.25 -16.59
C ALA A 45 7.78 24.95 -16.11
N GLU A 46 8.22 25.62 -15.04
CA GLU A 46 9.49 25.37 -14.35
C GLU A 46 9.48 24.12 -13.45
N GLY A 47 8.34 23.43 -13.35
CA GLY A 47 8.20 22.22 -12.53
C GLY A 47 8.26 22.45 -11.01
N LYS A 48 8.09 23.69 -10.53
CA LYS A 48 8.12 24.03 -9.10
C LYS A 48 6.78 23.83 -8.40
N ILE A 49 5.68 23.88 -9.15
CA ILE A 49 4.32 23.72 -8.64
C ILE A 49 3.49 22.86 -9.60
N ASP A 50 2.37 22.33 -9.12
CA ASP A 50 1.34 21.70 -9.94
C ASP A 50 -0.05 22.01 -9.37
N PHE A 51 -1.14 21.55 -9.99
CA PHE A 51 -2.48 21.65 -9.42
C PHE A 51 -3.24 20.32 -9.47
N ILE A 52 -4.19 20.18 -8.56
CA ILE A 52 -5.24 19.15 -8.63
C ILE A 52 -6.57 19.80 -9.00
N GLU A 53 -7.37 19.12 -9.82
CA GLU A 53 -8.72 19.56 -10.16
C GLU A 53 -9.69 18.99 -9.12
N VAL A 54 -10.41 19.89 -8.44
CA VAL A 54 -11.43 19.54 -7.45
C VAL A 54 -12.71 20.28 -7.86
N GLY A 55 -13.59 19.57 -8.57
CA GLY A 55 -14.77 20.17 -9.19
C GLY A 55 -14.40 21.28 -10.18
N PRO A 56 -15.00 22.48 -10.10
CA PRO A 56 -14.69 23.59 -11.01
C PRO A 56 -13.39 24.34 -10.64
N ALA A 57 -12.71 23.95 -9.55
CA ALA A 57 -11.57 24.67 -9.01
C ALA A 57 -10.24 23.92 -9.22
N LYS A 58 -9.17 24.70 -9.42
CA LYS A 58 -7.78 24.22 -9.45
C LYS A 58 -7.10 24.58 -8.13
N LEU A 59 -6.65 23.56 -7.39
CA LEU A 59 -5.89 23.74 -6.16
C LEU A 59 -4.40 23.61 -6.49
N TRP A 60 -3.68 24.74 -6.49
CA TRP A 60 -2.25 24.80 -6.76
C TRP A 60 -1.45 24.39 -5.52
N ARG A 61 -0.38 23.61 -5.73
CA ARG A 61 0.51 23.08 -4.68
C ARG A 61 1.95 23.06 -5.16
N ILE A 62 2.91 23.07 -4.25
CA ILE A 62 4.33 22.97 -4.59
C ILE A 62 4.64 21.54 -5.05
N LYS A 63 5.33 21.41 -6.18
CA LYS A 63 5.91 20.17 -6.65
C LYS A 63 7.24 20.02 -5.91
N GLU A 64 7.18 19.44 -4.71
CA GLU A 64 8.39 18.97 -4.04
C GLU A 64 9.06 17.98 -5.01
N ALA A 65 10.26 18.30 -5.52
CA ALA A 65 11.12 17.27 -6.09
C ALA A 65 11.18 16.17 -5.04
N GLU A 66 10.79 14.95 -5.39
CA GLU A 66 10.82 13.79 -4.50
C GLU A 66 12.27 13.50 -4.11
N LYS A 67 12.79 14.24 -3.13
CA LYS A 67 13.63 13.67 -2.10
C LYS A 67 12.64 13.08 -1.09
N PRO A 68 12.77 11.79 -0.75
CA PRO A 68 11.79 11.08 0.05
C PRO A 68 11.52 11.90 1.31
N LYS A 69 10.25 12.26 1.49
CA LYS A 69 9.81 13.15 2.57
C LYS A 69 10.43 12.67 3.89
N LYS A 70 11.26 13.52 4.50
CA LYS A 70 11.31 13.62 5.97
C LYS A 70 9.94 14.14 6.44
N ARG A 71 8.91 13.28 6.35
CA ARG A 71 7.71 13.40 7.20
C ARG A 71 8.25 13.36 8.62
N ARG A 72 7.87 14.32 9.46
CA ARG A 72 7.91 14.11 10.92
C ARG A 72 7.27 12.73 11.15
N ARG A 73 8.06 11.80 11.69
CA ARG A 73 7.67 10.41 11.93
C ARG A 73 6.45 10.39 12.86
N ALA A 74 5.25 10.46 12.29
CA ALA A 74 4.15 9.64 12.78
C ALA A 74 4.47 8.20 12.32
N PRO A 75 4.17 7.18 13.13
CA PRO A 75 4.44 5.81 12.74
C PRO A 75 3.81 5.57 11.36
N ALA A 76 4.57 4.98 10.43
CA ALA A 76 4.00 4.56 9.14
C ALA A 76 2.69 3.83 9.43
N SER A 77 1.63 4.21 8.70
CA SER A 77 0.32 3.60 8.96
C SER A 77 0.49 2.09 8.89
N LYS A 78 -0.19 1.36 9.78
CA LYS A 78 -0.10 -0.10 9.90
C LYS A 78 -0.17 -0.78 8.52
N LEU A 79 -1.01 -0.22 7.65
CA LEU A 79 -1.21 -0.61 6.26
C LEU A 79 -0.04 -0.27 5.32
N GLU A 80 0.57 0.92 5.41
CA GLU A 80 1.78 1.26 4.62
C GLU A 80 2.95 0.31 4.93
N LYS A 81 3.16 -0.02 6.22
CA LYS A 81 4.19 -1.00 6.62
C LYS A 81 3.89 -2.39 6.08
N LEU A 82 2.61 -2.78 6.14
CA LEU A 82 2.17 -4.07 5.63
C LEU A 82 2.39 -4.17 4.12
N ASN A 83 2.01 -3.15 3.36
CA ASN A 83 2.17 -3.17 1.91
C ASN A 83 3.64 -3.21 1.48
N ALA A 84 4.53 -2.47 2.15
CA ALA A 84 5.97 -2.55 1.89
C ALA A 84 6.52 -3.97 2.14
N LEU A 85 6.07 -4.60 3.23
CA LEU A 85 6.40 -5.98 3.52
C LEU A 85 5.91 -6.94 2.42
N LEU A 86 4.67 -6.78 1.93
CA LEU A 86 4.15 -7.62 0.84
C LEU A 86 5.01 -7.52 -0.43
N GLU A 87 5.48 -6.31 -0.75
CA GLU A 87 6.35 -6.05 -1.89
C GLU A 87 7.72 -6.75 -1.72
N ASP A 88 8.37 -6.56 -0.55
CA ASP A 88 9.64 -7.22 -0.22
C ASP A 88 9.53 -8.76 -0.35
N PHE A 89 8.44 -9.34 0.16
CA PHE A 89 8.21 -10.79 0.08
C PHE A 89 8.12 -11.27 -1.36
N LYS A 90 7.39 -10.54 -2.20
CA LYS A 90 7.19 -10.89 -3.61
C LYS A 90 8.50 -10.82 -4.38
N GLU A 91 9.36 -9.84 -4.08
CA GLU A 91 10.70 -9.75 -4.67
C GLU A 91 11.60 -10.93 -4.26
N ILE A 92 11.59 -11.31 -2.98
CA ILE A 92 12.44 -12.40 -2.46
C ILE A 92 12.01 -13.77 -3.01
N THR A 93 10.71 -14.05 -3.02
CA THR A 93 10.18 -15.39 -3.36
C THR A 93 9.81 -15.53 -4.83
N GLY A 94 9.55 -14.41 -5.52
CA GLY A 94 9.04 -14.39 -6.89
C GLY A 94 7.69 -15.09 -7.03
N VAL A 95 6.83 -15.00 -6.01
CA VAL A 95 5.45 -15.50 -6.03
C VAL A 95 4.58 -14.63 -6.94
N ASP A 96 3.52 -15.22 -7.50
CA ASP A 96 2.60 -14.52 -8.39
C ASP A 96 1.57 -13.69 -7.60
N GLY A 97 1.36 -14.01 -6.32
CA GLY A 97 0.46 -13.29 -5.44
C GLY A 97 0.68 -13.58 -3.97
N LEU A 98 0.24 -12.64 -3.13
CA LEU A 98 0.32 -12.68 -1.69
C LEU A 98 -0.93 -12.04 -1.07
N ALA A 99 -1.48 -12.65 -0.03
CA ALA A 99 -2.56 -12.08 0.75
C ALA A 99 -2.39 -12.36 2.24
N VAL A 100 -2.90 -11.44 3.06
CA VAL A 100 -2.95 -11.54 4.51
C VAL A 100 -4.41 -11.48 4.94
N LEU A 101 -4.83 -12.50 5.67
CA LEU A 101 -6.18 -12.64 6.21
C LEU A 101 -6.13 -12.59 7.73
N ASP A 102 -7.23 -12.18 8.35
CA ASP A 102 -7.46 -12.41 9.78
C ASP A 102 -7.95 -13.84 10.06
N SER A 103 -8.19 -14.15 11.35
CA SER A 103 -8.69 -15.44 11.81
C SER A 103 -10.07 -15.81 11.28
N ASP A 104 -10.86 -14.83 10.85
CA ASP A 104 -12.21 -15.03 10.31
C ASP A 104 -12.20 -15.20 8.78
N GLY A 105 -11.04 -14.99 8.14
CA GLY A 105 -10.85 -15.08 6.69
C GLY A 105 -11.20 -13.79 5.95
N PHE A 106 -11.23 -12.64 6.63
CA PHE A 106 -11.31 -11.34 5.97
C PHE A 106 -9.93 -10.87 5.53
N THR A 107 -9.84 -10.32 4.32
CA THR A 107 -8.58 -9.81 3.77
C THR A 107 -8.18 -8.50 4.43
N ILE A 108 -6.99 -8.49 5.03
CA ILE A 108 -6.33 -7.32 5.62
C ILE A 108 -5.55 -6.56 4.54
N SER A 109 -4.78 -7.28 3.74
CA SER A 109 -4.03 -6.75 2.58
C SER A 109 -3.81 -7.85 1.55
N ALA A 110 -3.66 -7.47 0.28
CA ALA A 110 -3.50 -8.37 -0.83
C ALA A 110 -2.79 -7.69 -2.02
N ASP A 111 -1.83 -8.40 -2.60
CA ASP A 111 -1.27 -8.17 -3.92
C ASP A 111 -1.43 -9.49 -4.70
N LEU A 112 -2.51 -9.59 -5.48
CA LEU A 112 -2.95 -10.84 -6.10
C LEU A 112 -2.97 -10.73 -7.63
N PRO A 113 -2.90 -11.86 -8.34
CA PRO A 113 -3.20 -11.93 -9.75
C PRO A 113 -4.55 -11.25 -10.07
N PRO A 114 -4.67 -10.58 -11.24
CA PRO A 114 -5.82 -9.74 -11.57
C PRO A 114 -7.15 -10.50 -11.67
N ASP A 115 -7.10 -11.82 -11.84
CA ASP A 115 -8.24 -12.72 -11.91
C ASP A 115 -8.76 -13.17 -10.53
N ILE A 116 -8.03 -12.88 -9.45
CA ILE A 116 -8.38 -13.30 -8.09
C ILE A 116 -9.02 -12.13 -7.33
N ASP A 117 -10.31 -12.27 -7.02
CA ASP A 117 -11.02 -11.35 -6.13
C ASP A 117 -10.64 -11.61 -4.66
N PRO A 118 -10.13 -10.61 -3.92
CA PRO A 118 -9.70 -10.80 -2.53
C PRO A 118 -10.82 -11.27 -1.58
N LYS A 119 -12.06 -10.80 -1.76
CA LYS A 119 -13.19 -11.20 -0.90
C LYS A 119 -13.58 -12.66 -1.17
N LYS A 120 -13.61 -13.07 -2.44
CA LYS A 120 -13.86 -14.47 -2.81
C LYS A 120 -12.76 -15.38 -2.28
N LEU A 121 -11.50 -14.96 -2.39
CA LEU A 121 -10.36 -15.69 -1.83
C LEU A 121 -10.52 -15.89 -0.33
N GLY A 122 -10.82 -14.82 0.43
CA GLY A 122 -11.02 -14.91 1.87
C GLY A 122 -12.10 -15.91 2.28
N GLY A 123 -13.25 -15.89 1.59
CA GLY A 123 -14.34 -16.84 1.81
C GLY A 123 -13.95 -18.30 1.57
N LEU A 124 -13.23 -18.58 0.47
CA LEU A 124 -12.74 -19.94 0.16
C LEU A 124 -11.70 -20.42 1.18
N MET A 125 -10.79 -19.53 1.58
CA MET A 125 -9.72 -19.85 2.52
C MET A 125 -10.28 -20.10 3.92
N ALA A 126 -11.28 -19.34 4.35
CA ALA A 126 -12.00 -19.59 5.60
C ALA A 126 -12.62 -20.99 5.63
N LEU A 127 -13.15 -21.48 4.49
CA LEU A 127 -13.67 -22.86 4.39
C LEU A 127 -12.55 -23.90 4.53
N LEU A 128 -11.41 -23.70 3.85
CA LEU A 128 -10.26 -24.60 3.94
C LEU A 128 -9.66 -24.62 5.35
N ILE A 129 -9.53 -23.48 6.02
CA ILE A 129 -9.07 -23.39 7.41
C ILE A 129 -9.97 -24.22 8.32
N ARG A 130 -11.30 -24.01 8.24
CA ARG A 130 -12.25 -24.75 9.07
C ARG A 130 -12.17 -26.26 8.83
N ALA A 131 -11.99 -26.68 7.58
CA ALA A 131 -11.79 -28.09 7.25
C ALA A 131 -10.46 -28.63 7.77
N GLY A 132 -9.38 -27.83 7.65
CA GLY A 132 -8.04 -28.16 8.15
C GLY A 132 -7.99 -28.29 9.67
N MET A 133 -8.63 -27.37 10.41
CA MET A 133 -8.74 -27.45 11.87
C MET A 133 -9.44 -28.75 12.31
N ARG A 134 -10.59 -29.07 11.71
CA ARG A 134 -11.30 -30.33 12.00
C ARG A 134 -10.46 -31.57 11.67
N SER A 135 -9.64 -31.51 10.62
CA SER A 135 -8.76 -32.60 10.22
C SER A 135 -7.60 -32.79 11.20
N VAL A 136 -7.01 -31.68 11.69
CA VAL A 136 -5.99 -31.68 12.73
C VAL A 136 -6.53 -32.26 14.03
N ASP A 137 -7.72 -31.82 14.45
CA ASP A 137 -8.39 -32.33 15.66
C ASP A 137 -8.66 -33.84 15.54
N ALA A 138 -9.24 -34.27 14.41
CA ALA A 138 -9.54 -35.68 14.15
C ALA A 138 -8.27 -36.57 14.12
N ALA A 139 -7.13 -36.00 13.74
CA ALA A 139 -5.84 -36.70 13.70
C ALA A 139 -5.05 -36.60 15.02
N ASN A 140 -5.60 -35.98 16.08
CA ASN A 140 -4.89 -35.69 17.34
C ASN A 140 -3.55 -34.95 17.13
N LEU A 141 -3.51 -34.04 16.14
CA LEU A 141 -2.38 -33.15 15.92
C LEU A 141 -2.54 -31.89 16.80
N LYS A 142 -1.43 -31.17 17.07
CA LYS A 142 -1.45 -30.04 18.00
C LYS A 142 -2.25 -28.83 17.49
N SER A 143 -1.96 -28.39 16.26
CA SER A 143 -2.55 -27.19 15.66
C SER A 143 -2.38 -27.18 14.15
N LEU A 144 -3.25 -26.46 13.45
CA LEU A 144 -3.11 -26.21 12.02
C LEU A 144 -2.04 -25.14 11.78
N GLU A 145 -0.86 -25.55 11.30
CA GLU A 145 0.24 -24.64 10.96
C GLU A 145 0.11 -24.07 9.54
N GLY A 146 -0.57 -24.77 8.63
CA GLY A 146 -0.71 -24.31 7.26
C GLY A 146 -1.48 -25.29 6.37
N ILE A 147 -1.75 -24.83 5.15
CA ILE A 147 -2.43 -25.59 4.09
C ILE A 147 -1.65 -25.40 2.80
N ILE A 148 -1.44 -26.49 2.06
CA ILE A 148 -0.84 -26.44 0.73
C ILE A 148 -1.82 -27.08 -0.24
N VAL A 149 -2.18 -26.35 -1.29
CA VAL A 149 -3.02 -26.85 -2.40
C VAL A 149 -2.17 -26.85 -3.66
N GLU A 150 -2.00 -28.01 -4.27
CA GLU A 150 -1.25 -28.16 -5.52
C GLU A 150 -2.22 -28.40 -6.69
N GLY A 151 -1.97 -27.73 -7.81
CA GLY A 151 -2.67 -27.93 -9.07
C GLY A 151 -1.69 -27.91 -10.24
N GLY A 152 -2.14 -28.36 -11.42
CA GLY A 152 -1.28 -28.43 -12.60
C GLY A 152 -0.66 -27.10 -13.02
N GLY A 153 -1.27 -25.96 -12.63
CA GLY A 153 -0.79 -24.61 -12.94
C GLY A 153 -0.03 -23.91 -11.82
N GLY A 154 0.08 -24.49 -10.62
CA GLY A 154 0.72 -23.81 -9.49
C GLY A 154 0.32 -24.35 -8.12
N ARG A 155 0.69 -23.61 -7.08
CA ARG A 155 0.43 -23.93 -5.68
C ARG A 155 -0.12 -22.72 -4.93
N ILE A 156 -1.03 -23.00 -4.01
CA ILE A 156 -1.45 -22.07 -2.96
C ILE A 156 -0.81 -22.56 -1.68
N VAL A 157 0.00 -21.70 -1.04
CA VAL A 157 0.68 -22.00 0.23
C VAL A 157 0.13 -21.04 1.27
N ALA A 158 -0.58 -21.57 2.25
CA ALA A 158 -1.11 -20.81 3.37
C ALA A 158 -0.41 -21.20 4.67
N HIS A 159 -0.04 -20.20 5.47
CA HIS A 159 0.57 -20.41 6.78
C HIS A 159 -0.19 -19.61 7.85
N SER A 160 -0.52 -20.28 8.94
CA SER A 160 -1.27 -19.73 10.06
C SER A 160 -0.32 -19.42 11.20
N LYS A 161 -0.31 -18.16 11.67
CA LYS A 161 0.48 -17.76 12.83
C LYS A 161 -0.22 -16.65 13.61
N GLY A 162 -0.46 -16.90 14.90
CA GLY A 162 -1.13 -15.93 15.76
C GLY A 162 -2.56 -15.65 15.29
N LYS A 163 -2.85 -14.38 14.95
CA LYS A 163 -4.18 -13.93 14.52
C LYS A 163 -4.33 -13.77 13.01
N VAL A 164 -3.31 -14.15 12.25
CA VAL A 164 -3.28 -13.97 10.80
C VAL A 164 -2.96 -15.25 10.07
N MET A 165 -3.44 -15.29 8.83
CA MET A 165 -3.02 -16.28 7.85
C MET A 165 -2.41 -15.57 6.64
N VAL A 166 -1.22 -15.99 6.26
CA VAL A 166 -0.53 -15.50 5.05
C VAL A 166 -0.72 -16.53 3.94
N ILE A 167 -1.07 -16.07 2.75
CA ILE A 167 -1.28 -16.91 1.57
C ILE A 167 -0.38 -16.45 0.43
N ALA A 168 0.40 -17.36 -0.14
CA ALA A 168 1.17 -17.14 -1.35
C ALA A 168 0.66 -18.00 -2.52
N PHE A 169 0.66 -17.43 -3.71
CA PHE A 169 0.39 -18.09 -4.99
C PHE A 169 1.70 -18.26 -5.74
N SER A 170 2.02 -19.47 -6.19
CA SER A 170 3.29 -19.74 -6.86
C SER A 170 3.13 -20.68 -8.04
N LYS A 171 4.01 -20.53 -9.03
CA LYS A 171 4.14 -21.47 -10.13
C LYS A 171 4.76 -22.81 -9.68
N PRO A 172 4.55 -23.91 -10.43
CA PRO A 172 5.03 -25.24 -10.07
C PRO A 172 6.56 -25.36 -9.98
N ASP A 173 7.29 -24.51 -10.70
CA ASP A 173 8.75 -24.48 -10.76
C ASP A 173 9.40 -23.76 -9.56
N LYS A 174 8.61 -23.01 -8.77
CA LYS A 174 9.12 -22.29 -7.60
C LYS A 174 9.43 -23.25 -6.45
N PRO A 175 10.60 -23.12 -5.79
CA PRO A 175 10.96 -23.99 -4.66
C PRO A 175 10.02 -23.81 -3.47
N LEU A 176 9.22 -24.84 -3.16
CA LEU A 176 8.28 -24.84 -2.04
C LEU A 176 8.97 -24.61 -0.69
N GLY A 177 10.18 -25.16 -0.50
CA GLY A 177 10.95 -24.98 0.73
C GLY A 177 11.26 -23.50 1.02
N THR A 178 11.71 -22.76 0.01
CA THR A 178 11.97 -21.32 0.12
C THR A 178 10.69 -20.56 0.45
N ILE A 179 9.59 -20.83 -0.26
CA ILE A 179 8.31 -20.17 0.01
C ILE A 179 7.88 -20.41 1.46
N ARG A 180 8.01 -21.64 1.99
CA ARG A 180 7.63 -21.96 3.37
C ARG A 180 8.45 -21.20 4.42
N VAL A 181 9.78 -21.12 4.24
CA VAL A 181 10.64 -20.40 5.19
C VAL A 181 10.30 -18.91 5.19
N GLU A 182 10.20 -18.31 4.01
CA GLU A 182 9.89 -16.89 3.89
C GLU A 182 8.51 -16.57 4.46
N ILE A 183 7.50 -17.41 4.21
CA ILE A 183 6.12 -17.14 4.66
C ILE A 183 6.00 -17.16 6.18
N GLU A 184 6.80 -17.99 6.85
CA GLU A 184 6.87 -18.07 8.30
C GLU A 184 7.49 -16.80 8.90
N GLU A 185 8.65 -16.38 8.39
CA GLU A 185 9.29 -15.13 8.80
C GLU A 185 8.41 -13.91 8.53
N PHE A 186 7.68 -13.95 7.40
CA PHE A 186 6.76 -12.91 7.02
C PHE A 186 5.58 -12.80 7.99
N ALA A 187 5.00 -13.94 8.38
CA ALA A 187 3.91 -13.97 9.33
C ALA A 187 4.33 -13.43 10.71
N ASP A 188 5.58 -13.63 11.13
CA ASP A 188 6.12 -13.01 12.35
C ASP A 188 6.14 -11.49 12.26
N LYS A 189 6.72 -10.95 11.18
CA LYS A 189 6.79 -9.50 10.93
C LYS A 189 5.41 -8.86 10.90
N ILE A 190 4.42 -9.52 10.28
CA ILE A 190 3.04 -9.02 10.24
C ILE A 190 2.41 -9.03 11.63
N ASN A 191 2.55 -10.12 12.40
CA ASN A 191 2.01 -10.17 13.76
C ASN A 191 2.62 -9.07 14.65
N GLU A 192 3.90 -8.73 14.49
CA GLU A 192 4.52 -7.60 15.21
C GLU A 192 3.92 -6.25 14.83
N ILE A 193 3.66 -6.03 13.54
CA ILE A 193 2.99 -4.82 13.08
C ILE A 193 1.57 -4.78 13.64
N LEU A 194 0.85 -5.92 13.64
CA LEU A 194 -0.56 -6.10 13.99
C LEU A 194 -0.89 -6.14 15.49
N LYS A 195 0.11 -6.25 16.37
CA LYS A 195 -0.04 -5.95 17.80
C LYS A 195 -0.63 -4.55 18.05
#